data_AF-A0A962YN17-F1
#
_entry.id   AF-A0A962YN17-F1
#
_cell.length_a   1.000
_cell.length_b   1.000
_cell.length_c   1.000
_cell.angle_alpha   90.00
_cell.angle_beta   90.00
_cell.angle_gamma   90.00
#
_symmetry.space_group_name_H-M   'P 1'
#
loop_
_entity.id
_entity.type
_entity.pdbx_description
1 polymer ?
#
loop_
_entity_poly.entity_id
_entity_poly.type
_entity_poly.pdbx_seq_one_letter_code
_entity_poly.pdbx_strand_id
1 'polypeptide(L)'
;MKSDVIERRLPKTDEEWEALIADAPGEERPLDPDAERAFLEKAVVVREGGPVAVRAALTGRRMRGPQKTPTKEQVAIRLSPEVLAYFRATGQGWQTRMDAALKEWITQHSG
;
A
#
# COMPACT_ATOMS: atom_id res chain seq x y z
N MET A 1 -1.39 28.46 0.48
CA MET A 1 -0.63 28.29 1.74
C MET A 1 0.84 28.23 1.37
N LYS A 2 1.65 29.18 1.82
CA LYS A 2 3.10 29.10 1.65
C LYS A 2 3.60 28.10 2.67
N SER A 3 4.30 27.06 2.23
CA SER A 3 4.98 26.14 3.12
C SER A 3 5.96 26.96 3.95
N ASP A 4 5.86 26.93 5.28
CA ASP A 4 6.93 27.43 6.13
C ASP A 4 8.18 26.64 5.76
N VAL A 5 9.09 27.32 5.07
CA VAL A 5 10.40 26.80 4.71
C VAL A 5 11.07 26.52 6.04
N ILE A 6 11.19 25.24 6.39
CA ILE A 6 11.97 24.81 7.54
C ILE A 6 13.42 25.22 7.24
N GLU A 7 13.86 26.36 7.78
CA GLU A 7 15.27 26.77 7.83
C GLU A 7 16.02 25.86 8.81
N ARG A 8 16.07 24.56 8.54
CA ARG A 8 16.96 23.66 9.28
C ARG A 8 18.37 23.89 8.76
N ARG A 9 19.14 24.65 9.53
CA ARG A 9 20.57 24.82 9.32
C ARG A 9 21.24 23.45 9.37
N LEU A 10 22.01 23.12 8.34
CA LEU A 10 22.84 21.91 8.32
C LEU A 10 23.90 21.99 9.43
N PRO A 11 24.17 20.89 10.14
CA PRO A 11 25.26 20.79 11.11
C PRO A 11 26.60 21.19 10.46
N LYS A 12 27.44 21.92 11.19
CA LYS A 12 28.74 22.41 10.72
C LYS A 12 29.93 21.70 11.36
N THR A 13 29.68 20.90 12.40
CA THR A 13 30.70 20.14 13.11
C THR A 13 30.26 18.69 13.27
N ASP A 14 31.23 17.80 13.44
CA ASP A 14 30.97 16.36 13.63
C ASP A 14 30.13 16.11 14.89
N GLU A 15 30.34 16.88 15.96
CA GLU A 15 29.55 16.79 17.19
C GLU A 15 28.06 17.17 16.98
N GLU A 16 27.80 18.18 16.14
CA GLU A 16 26.43 18.56 15.78
C GLU A 16 25.77 17.47 14.90
N TRP A 17 26.56 16.78 14.06
CA TRP A 17 26.09 15.63 13.28
C TRP A 17 25.71 14.44 14.18
N GLU A 18 26.59 14.08 15.12
CA GLU A 18 26.37 12.96 16.06
C GLU A 18 25.15 13.21 16.95
N ALA A 19 24.99 14.44 17.46
CA ALA A 19 23.83 14.82 18.26
C ALA A 19 22.51 14.70 17.46
N LEU A 20 22.54 15.05 16.17
CA LEU A 20 21.39 14.94 15.28
C LEU A 20 21.05 13.48 14.93
N ILE A 21 22.06 12.63 14.77
CA ILE A 21 21.87 11.19 14.57
C ILE A 21 21.26 10.55 15.82
N ALA A 22 21.72 10.94 17.02
CA ALA A 22 21.21 10.41 18.29
C ALA A 22 19.76 10.84 18.59
N ASP A 23 19.35 12.05 18.17
CA ASP A 23 17.99 12.58 18.34
C ASP A 23 17.01 12.08 17.25
N ALA A 24 17.52 11.49 16.18
CA ALA A 24 16.68 11.00 15.10
C ALA A 24 15.74 9.89 15.62
N PRO A 25 14.41 9.99 15.41
CA PRO A 25 13.48 8.96 15.82
C PRO A 25 13.70 7.72 14.94
N GLY A 26 14.49 6.77 15.45
CA GLY A 26 14.93 5.61 14.70
C GLY A 26 14.69 4.30 15.44
N GLU A 27 13.45 3.80 15.42
CA GLU A 27 13.22 2.33 15.36
C GLU A 27 13.45 1.83 13.91
N GLU A 28 14.47 2.34 13.21
CA GLU A 28 14.57 2.20 11.75
C GLU A 28 15.55 1.11 11.29
N ARG A 29 14.93 0.11 10.63
CA ARG A 29 15.44 -1.15 10.05
C ARG A 29 15.92 -2.19 11.08
N PRO A 30 15.46 -3.45 10.97
CA PRO A 30 16.10 -4.54 11.68
C PRO A 30 17.59 -4.54 11.29
N LEU A 31 18.48 -4.42 12.28
CA LEU A 31 19.92 -4.63 12.16
C LEU A 31 20.26 -6.13 12.02
N ASP A 32 19.27 -6.93 11.61
CA ASP A 32 19.44 -8.32 11.29
C ASP A 32 20.02 -8.42 9.86
N PRO A 33 21.27 -8.87 9.71
CA PRO A 33 21.90 -8.99 8.41
C PRO A 33 21.12 -9.89 7.45
N ASP A 34 20.36 -10.85 7.97
CA ASP A 34 19.55 -11.75 7.17
C ASP A 34 18.27 -11.06 6.69
N ALA A 35 17.61 -10.27 7.54
CA ALA A 35 16.50 -9.42 7.13
C ALA A 35 16.92 -8.37 6.09
N GLU A 36 18.09 -7.74 6.25
CA GLU A 36 18.60 -6.78 5.29
C GLU A 36 18.94 -7.46 3.95
N ARG A 37 19.60 -8.62 4.00
CA ARG A 37 19.86 -9.43 2.80
C ARG A 37 18.57 -9.83 2.09
N ALA A 38 17.56 -10.30 2.82
CA ALA A 38 16.26 -10.69 2.27
C ALA A 38 15.46 -9.51 1.68
N PHE A 39 15.65 -8.31 2.22
CA PHE A 39 15.10 -7.08 1.66
C PHE A 39 15.81 -6.70 0.34
N LEU A 40 17.14 -6.69 0.34
CA LEU A 40 17.96 -6.31 -0.81
C LEU A 40 17.90 -7.32 -1.95
N GLU A 41 17.71 -8.61 -1.67
CA GLU A 41 17.49 -9.65 -2.69
C GLU A 41 16.29 -9.32 -3.59
N LYS A 42 15.29 -8.62 -3.04
CA LYS A 42 14.10 -8.19 -3.77
C LYS A 42 14.27 -6.80 -4.38
N ALA A 43 15.39 -6.12 -4.23
CA ALA A 43 15.58 -4.78 -4.78
C ALA A 43 15.74 -4.82 -6.32
N VAL A 44 15.38 -3.72 -6.97
CA VAL A 44 15.71 -3.52 -8.39
C VAL A 44 17.03 -2.77 -8.44
N VAL A 45 18.07 -3.43 -8.95
CA VAL A 45 19.39 -2.82 -9.09
C VAL A 45 19.42 -2.01 -10.39
N VAL A 46 19.61 -0.70 -10.26
CA VAL A 46 19.84 0.21 -11.39
C VAL A 46 21.32 0.53 -11.44
N ARG A 47 22.02 0.07 -12.48
CA ARG A 47 23.47 0.27 -12.62
C ARG A 47 23.84 1.61 -13.24
N GLU A 48 22.94 2.19 -14.01
CA GLU A 48 23.13 3.48 -14.69
C GLU A 48 22.34 4.59 -13.99
N GLY A 49 22.80 5.84 -14.15
CA GLY A 49 22.15 7.00 -13.55
C GLY A 49 20.93 7.50 -14.32
N GLY A 50 20.02 8.16 -13.60
CA GLY A 50 18.98 9.00 -14.18
C GLY A 50 17.65 8.30 -14.51
N PRO A 51 16.63 9.09 -14.91
CA PRO A 51 15.24 8.61 -15.00
C PRO A 51 15.00 7.52 -16.04
N VAL A 52 15.80 7.50 -17.12
CA VAL A 52 15.68 6.51 -18.21
C VAL A 52 16.11 5.13 -17.71
N ALA A 53 17.29 5.05 -17.09
CA ALA A 53 17.82 3.81 -16.51
C ALA A 53 16.88 3.24 -15.43
N VAL A 54 16.34 4.09 -14.55
CA VAL A 54 15.38 3.68 -13.52
C VAL A 54 14.11 3.10 -14.15
N ARG A 55 13.54 3.76 -15.16
CA ARG A 55 12.34 3.25 -15.83
C ARG A 55 12.59 1.92 -16.53
N ALA A 56 13.72 1.77 -17.21
CA ALA A 56 14.11 0.52 -17.87
C ALA A 56 14.31 -0.64 -16.88
N ALA A 57 14.87 -0.38 -15.70
CA ALA A 57 15.04 -1.40 -14.67
C ALA A 57 13.69 -1.80 -14.02
N LEU A 58 12.73 -0.87 -13.94
CA LEU A 58 11.42 -1.11 -13.32
C LEU A 58 10.39 -1.76 -14.26
N THR A 59 10.53 -1.67 -15.58
CA THR A 59 9.56 -2.24 -16.53
C THR A 59 9.42 -3.76 -16.38
N GLY A 60 10.52 -4.48 -16.12
CA GLY A 60 10.50 -5.93 -15.87
C GLY A 60 9.88 -6.35 -14.54
N ARG A 61 9.70 -5.42 -13.59
CA ARG A 61 9.13 -5.67 -12.26
C ARG A 61 7.72 -5.11 -12.07
N ARG A 62 7.05 -4.65 -13.14
CA ARG A 62 5.63 -4.24 -13.11
C ARG A 62 4.68 -5.43 -12.93
N MET A 63 5.00 -6.37 -12.04
CA MET A 63 4.05 -7.35 -11.56
C MET A 63 3.48 -6.81 -10.26
N ARG A 64 2.18 -6.49 -10.25
CA ARG A 64 1.44 -6.24 -9.01
C ARG A 64 1.73 -7.43 -8.09
N GLY A 65 2.22 -7.16 -6.87
CA GLY A 65 2.50 -8.23 -5.91
C GLY A 65 1.29 -9.15 -5.72
N PRO A 66 1.49 -10.41 -5.29
CA PRO A 66 0.38 -11.34 -5.05
C PRO A 66 -0.67 -10.66 -4.17
N GLN A 67 -1.93 -10.70 -4.62
CA GLN A 67 -3.04 -10.03 -3.96
C GLN A 67 -3.30 -10.71 -2.62
N LYS A 68 -2.80 -10.11 -1.53
CA LYS A 68 -2.74 -10.68 -0.16
C LYS A 68 -4.08 -10.77 0.60
N THR A 69 -5.22 -10.74 -0.09
CA THR A 69 -6.54 -10.87 0.55
C THR A 69 -7.33 -11.97 -0.14
N PRO A 70 -8.15 -12.77 0.57
CA PRO A 70 -9.04 -13.73 -0.07
C PRO A 70 -9.84 -13.01 -1.15
N THR A 71 -9.65 -13.45 -2.39
CA THR A 71 -10.30 -12.88 -3.55
C THR A 71 -11.78 -13.18 -3.45
N LYS A 72 -12.62 -12.15 -3.53
CA LYS A 72 -14.07 -12.34 -3.70
C LYS A 72 -14.29 -13.33 -4.86
N GLU A 73 -15.05 -14.38 -4.61
CA GLU A 73 -15.37 -15.35 -5.66
C GLU A 73 -16.44 -14.76 -6.59
N GLN A 74 -16.17 -14.73 -7.89
CA GLN A 74 -17.14 -14.29 -8.88
C GLN A 74 -18.06 -15.46 -9.22
N VAL A 75 -19.29 -15.39 -8.71
CA VAL A 75 -20.35 -16.36 -8.99
C VAL A 75 -21.47 -15.72 -9.79
N ALA A 76 -22.05 -16.47 -10.74
CA ALA A 76 -23.23 -16.05 -11.47
C ALA A 76 -24.49 -16.52 -10.72
N ILE A 77 -25.13 -15.62 -9.98
CA ILE A 77 -26.39 -15.88 -9.26
C ILE A 77 -27.55 -15.17 -9.96
N ARG A 78 -28.73 -15.80 -9.98
CA ARG A 78 -29.98 -15.16 -10.42
C ARG A 78 -30.64 -14.51 -9.21
N LEU A 79 -30.93 -13.23 -9.32
CA LEU A 79 -31.62 -12.44 -8.31
C LEU A 79 -32.94 -11.91 -8.89
N SER A 80 -33.93 -11.69 -8.03
CA SER A 80 -35.20 -11.11 -8.46
C SER A 80 -34.99 -9.69 -9.01
N PRO A 81 -35.78 -9.25 -10.01
CA PRO A 81 -35.62 -7.94 -10.65
C PRO A 81 -35.69 -6.76 -9.68
N GLU A 82 -36.55 -6.83 -8.67
CA GLU A 82 -36.75 -5.79 -7.65
C GLU A 82 -35.53 -5.59 -6.75
N VAL A 83 -34.83 -6.67 -6.40
CA VAL A 83 -33.59 -6.62 -5.61
C VAL A 83 -32.49 -5.95 -6.42
N LEU A 84 -32.33 -6.33 -7.68
CA LEU A 84 -31.35 -5.72 -8.57
C LEU A 84 -31.67 -4.25 -8.84
N ALA A 85 -32.94 -3.91 -9.05
CA ALA A 85 -33.37 -2.54 -9.29
C ALA A 85 -33.06 -1.65 -8.08
N TYR A 86 -33.38 -2.11 -6.87
CA TYR A 86 -33.08 -1.40 -5.63
C TYR A 86 -31.60 -1.09 -5.49
N PHE A 87 -30.72 -2.10 -5.56
CA PHE A 87 -29.30 -1.86 -5.40
C PHE A 87 -28.74 -1.01 -6.55
N ARG A 88 -29.10 -1.25 -7.81
CA ARG A 88 -28.62 -0.41 -8.93
C ARG A 88 -28.99 1.06 -8.79
N ALA A 89 -30.18 1.37 -8.26
CA ALA A 89 -30.61 2.74 -8.00
C ALA A 89 -29.72 3.47 -6.99
N THR A 90 -28.99 2.75 -6.12
CA THR A 90 -28.02 3.34 -5.19
C THR A 90 -26.74 3.87 -5.86
N GLY A 91 -26.55 3.63 -7.16
CA GLY A 91 -25.43 4.18 -7.95
C GLY A 91 -24.13 3.40 -7.84
N GLN A 92 -22.99 4.07 -8.01
CA GLN A 92 -21.66 3.44 -8.00
C GLN A 92 -21.42 2.69 -6.68
N GLY A 93 -20.85 1.49 -6.78
CA GLY A 93 -20.60 0.63 -5.62
C GLY A 93 -21.80 -0.21 -5.16
N TRP A 94 -22.89 -0.28 -5.93
CA TRP A 94 -24.09 -1.04 -5.55
C TRP A 94 -23.81 -2.52 -5.24
N GLN A 95 -22.89 -3.16 -5.96
CA GLN A 95 -22.49 -4.54 -5.67
C GLN A 95 -21.78 -4.67 -4.32
N THR A 96 -21.03 -3.64 -3.91
CA THR A 96 -20.37 -3.62 -2.59
C THR A 96 -21.40 -3.42 -1.48
N ARG A 97 -22.42 -2.58 -1.70
CA ARG A 97 -23.55 -2.46 -0.75
C ARG A 97 -24.37 -3.75 -0.64
N MET A 98 -24.58 -4.44 -1.76
CA MET A 98 -25.24 -5.75 -1.78
C MET A 98 -24.44 -6.81 -1.01
N ASP A 99 -23.11 -6.87 -1.22
CA ASP A 99 -22.21 -7.75 -0.45
C ASP A 99 -22.26 -7.46 1.06
N ALA A 100 -22.31 -6.19 1.45
CA ALA A 100 -22.46 -5.80 2.86
C ALA A 100 -23.79 -6.25 3.47
N ALA A 101 -24.91 -6.06 2.75
CA ALA A 101 -26.22 -6.51 3.19
C ALA A 101 -26.31 -8.03 3.35
N LEU A 102 -25.68 -8.80 2.46
CA LEU A 102 -25.61 -10.26 2.57
C LEU A 102 -24.80 -10.70 3.80
N LYS A 103 -23.69 -10.02 4.10
CA LYS A 103 -22.90 -10.27 5.33
C LYS A 103 -23.69 -9.99 6.59
N GLU A 104 -24.41 -8.86 6.61
CA GLU A 104 -25.26 -8.49 7.73
C GLU A 104 -26.37 -9.53 7.95
N TRP A 105 -27.02 -9.98 6.87
CA TRP A 105 -28.03 -11.04 6.93
C TRP A 105 -27.46 -12.33 7.53
N ILE A 106 -26.25 -12.75 7.11
CA ILE A 106 -25.56 -13.91 7.69
C ILE A 106 -25.39 -13.70 9.19
N THR A 107 -24.80 -12.58 9.63
CA THR A 107 -24.58 -12.30 11.07
C THR A 107 -25.87 -12.35 11.88
N GLN A 108 -26.99 -11.88 11.33
CA GLN A 108 -28.29 -11.89 12.01
C GLN A 108 -28.94 -13.28 12.10
N HIS A 109 -28.58 -14.21 11.21
CA HIS A 109 -29.27 -15.51 11.05
C HIS A 109 -28.37 -16.74 11.26
N SER A 110 -27.10 -16.54 11.61
CA SER A 110 -26.14 -17.64 11.88
C SER A 110 -25.95 -17.94 13.37
N GLY A 111 -26.99 -17.70 14.19
CA GLY A 111 -27.07 -18.07 15.60
C GLY A 111 -27.64 -19.47 15.82
#